data_AF-A0A7J2JA84-F1
#
_entry.id   AF-A0A7J2JA84-F1
#
_cell.length_a   1.000
_cell.length_b   1.000
_cell.length_c   1.000
_cell.angle_alpha   90.00
_cell.angle_beta   90.00
_cell.angle_gamma   90.00
#
_symmetry.space_group_name_H-M   'P 1'
#
loop_
_entity.id
_entity.type
_entity.pdbx_description
1 polymer ?
#
loop_
_entity_poly.entity_id
_entity_poly.type
_entity_poly.pdbx_seq_one_letter_code
_entity_poly.pdbx_strand_id
1 'polypeptide(L)' 'PTGVAAAAIYIASILCGERRTQREVADVAGVTEVTIRNRYKELAERLNIDIIL' A
#
# COMPACT_ATOMS: atom_id res chain seq x y z
N PRO A 1 11.11 -3.98 -6.59
CA PRO A 1 11.17 -4.25 -5.13
C PRO A 1 10.47 -3.16 -4.29
N THR A 2 10.90 -1.89 -4.41
CA THR A 2 10.41 -0.76 -3.58
C THR A 2 8.90 -0.55 -3.62
N GLY A 3 8.29 -0.52 -4.81
CA GLY A 3 6.84 -0.31 -4.93
C GLY A 3 5.99 -1.42 -4.29
N VAL A 4 6.48 -2.66 -4.28
CA VAL A 4 5.81 -3.79 -3.61
C VAL A 4 5.92 -3.66 -2.09
N ALA A 5 7.11 -3.31 -1.58
CA ALA A 5 7.31 -3.04 -0.16
C ALA A 5 6.47 -1.86 0.33
N ALA A 6 6.42 -0.77 -0.43
CA ALA A 6 5.58 0.40 -0.14
C ALA A 6 4.09 0.03 -0.08
N ALA A 7 3.61 -0.77 -1.03
CA ALA A 7 2.24 -1.26 -1.01
C ALA A 7 1.96 -2.18 0.19
N ALA A 8 2.89 -3.06 0.55
CA ALA A 8 2.74 -3.92 1.73
C ALA A 8 2.65 -3.10 3.02
N ILE A 9 3.47 -2.05 3.17
CA ILE A 9 3.41 -1.12 4.30
C ILE A 9 2.07 -0.38 4.33
N TYR A 10 1.59 0.10 3.17
CA TYR A 10 0.29 0.76 3.07
C TYR A 10 -0.85 -0.17 3.51
N ILE A 11 -0.86 -1.42 3.05
CA ILE A 11 -1.85 -2.43 3.46
C ILE A 11 -1.79 -2.67 4.96
N ALA A 12 -0.59 -2.89 5.51
CA ALA A 12 -0.39 -3.10 6.94
C ALA A 12 -0.91 -1.91 7.78
N SER A 13 -0.69 -0.68 7.31
CA SER A 13 -1.21 0.53 7.99
C SER A 13 -2.73 0.53 8.12
N ILE A 14 -3.45 0.00 7.12
CA ILE A 14 -4.91 -0.12 7.17
C ILE A 14 -5.32 -1.23 8.14
N LEU A 15 -4.71 -2.41 8.02
CA LEU A 15 -5.07 -3.59 8.83
C LEU A 15 -4.76 -3.40 10.32
N CYS A 16 -3.73 -2.62 10.66
CA CYS A 16 -3.36 -2.29 12.03
C CYS A 16 -4.15 -1.10 12.60
N GLY A 17 -5.05 -0.47 11.83
CA GLY A 17 -5.78 0.72 12.26
C GLY A 17 -4.94 2.00 12.33
N GLU A 18 -3.67 1.95 11.93
CA GLU A 18 -2.74 3.09 11.85
C GLU A 18 -2.68 3.67 10.45
N ARG A 19 -3.85 4.02 9.89
CA ARG A 19 -3.99 4.34 8.47
C ARG A 19 -3.02 5.45 8.04
N ARG A 20 -2.18 5.15 7.06
CA ARG A 20 -1.36 6.13 6.33
C ARG A 20 -1.95 6.35 4.96
N THR A 21 -1.83 7.57 4.45
CA THR A 21 -2.21 7.90 3.08
C THR A 21 -1.21 7.31 2.09
N GLN A 22 -1.65 7.05 0.86
CA GLN A 22 -0.75 6.58 -0.20
C GLN A 22 0.37 7.60 -0.46
N ARG A 23 0.08 8.90 -0.30
CA ARG A 23 1.06 9.98 -0.42
C ARG A 23 2.17 9.90 0.63
N GLU A 24 1.81 9.78 1.91
CA GLU A 24 2.80 9.66 3.00
C GLU A 24 3.77 8.48 2.76
N VAL A 25 3.22 7.34 2.33
CA VAL A 25 4.04 6.15 2.06
C VAL A 25 4.87 6.33 0.78
N ALA A 26 4.32 6.98 -0.25
CA ALA A 26 5.00 7.26 -1.51
C ALA A 26 6.20 8.19 -1.32
N ASP A 27 6.02 9.26 -0.54
CA ASP A 27 7.05 10.26 -0.25
C ASP A 27 8.23 9.64 0.50
N VAL A 28 7.96 8.78 1.50
CA VAL A 28 9.02 8.08 2.26
C VAL A 28 9.71 6.99 1.44
N ALA A 29 8.96 6.25 0.63
CA ALA A 29 9.50 5.15 -0.17
C ALA A 29 10.16 5.60 -1.49
N GLY A 30 10.06 6.89 -1.85
CA GLY A 30 10.60 7.43 -3.11
C GLY A 30 9.91 6.86 -4.34
N VAL A 31 8.60 6.60 -4.25
CA VAL A 31 7.77 6.09 -5.36
C VAL A 31 6.58 7.03 -5.58
N THR A 32 5.83 6.81 -6.66
CA THR A 32 4.61 7.59 -6.92
C THR A 32 3.40 6.96 -6.23
N GLU A 33 2.40 7.76 -5.89
CA GLU A 33 1.11 7.26 -5.38
C GLU A 33 0.48 6.21 -6.33
N VAL A 34 0.62 6.41 -7.64
CA VAL A 34 0.11 5.46 -8.66
C VAL A 34 0.82 4.10 -8.55
N THR A 35 2.11 4.10 -8.22
CA THR A 35 2.87 2.85 -8.00
C THR A 35 2.29 2.08 -6.80
N ILE A 36 2.04 2.78 -5.68
CA ILE A 36 1.41 2.16 -4.51
C ILE A 36 0.01 1.66 -4.88
N ARG A 37 -0.79 2.48 -5.57
CA ARG A 37 -2.15 2.14 -5.98
C ARG A 37 -2.24 0.85 -6.77
N ASN A 38 -1.37 0.70 -7.76
CA ASN A 38 -1.37 -0.48 -8.61
C ASN A 38 -0.91 -1.72 -7.84
N ARG A 39 0.13 -1.59 -7.01
CA ARG A 39 0.70 -2.71 -6.27
C ARG A 39 -0.16 -3.15 -5.10
N TYR A 40 -0.80 -2.25 -4.35
CA TYR A 40 -1.64 -2.67 -3.24
C TYR A 40 -2.89 -3.40 -3.73
N LYS A 41 -3.48 -2.97 -4.87
CA LYS A 41 -4.61 -3.68 -5.49
C LYS A 41 -4.22 -5.08 -5.93
N GLU A 42 -3.10 -5.20 -6.63
CA GLU A 42 -2.55 -6.49 -7.08
C GLU A 42 -2.28 -7.42 -5.88
N LEU A 43 -1.69 -6.91 -4.80
CA LEU A 43 -1.41 -7.68 -3.59
C LEU A 43 -2.70 -8.08 -2.87
N ALA A 44 -3.65 -7.15 -2.71
CA ALA A 44 -4.92 -7.43 -2.04
C ALA A 44 -5.72 -8.52 -2.77
N GLU A 45 -5.75 -8.46 -4.10
CA GLU A 45 -6.41 -9.48 -4.92
C GLU A 45 -5.71 -10.84 -4.81
N ARG A 46 -4.39 -10.90 -5.01
CA ARG A 46 -3.63 -12.16 -5.01
C ARG A 46 -3.58 -12.84 -3.65
N LEU A 47 -3.62 -12.06 -2.57
CA LEU A 47 -3.54 -12.55 -1.20
C LEU A 47 -4.91 -12.63 -0.51
N ASN A 48 -6.00 -12.32 -1.23
CA ASN A 48 -7.36 -12.29 -0.72
C ASN A 48 -7.49 -11.47 0.59
N ILE A 49 -6.94 -10.25 0.57
CA ILE A 49 -6.98 -9.31 1.68
C ILE A 49 -8.15 -8.37 1.47
N ASP A 50 -9.12 -8.40 2.38
CA ASP A 50 -10.24 -7.46 2.39
C ASP A 50 -9.79 -6.10 2.92
N ILE A 51 -9.59 -5.15 1.99
CA ILE A 51 -9.28 -3.76 2.33
C ILE A 51 -10.58 -2.96 2.31
N ILE A 52 -11.10 -2.63 3.49
CA ILE A 52 -12.21 -1.70 3.66
C ILE A 52 -11.64 -0.28 3.58
N LEU A 53 -12.00 0.47 2.53
CA LEU A 53 -11.51 1.84 2.29
C LEU A 53 -12.29 2.90 3.07
#